data_AF-A0A2R6HDN4-F1
#
_entry.id   AF-A0A2R6HDN4-F1
#
_cell.length_a   1.000
_cell.length_b   1.000
_cell.length_c   1.000
_cell.angle_alpha   90.00
_cell.angle_beta   90.00
_cell.angle_gamma   90.00
#
_symmetry.space_group_name_H-M   'P 1'
#
loop_
_entity.id
_entity.type
_entity.pdbx_description
1 polymer ?
#
loop_
_entity_poly.entity_id
_entity_poly.type
_entity_poly.pdbx_seq_one_letter_code
_entity_poly.pdbx_strand_id
1 'polypeptide(L)'
;MELRARNHVPALTGVLTAISLALVFGAVLGAVPEGTLPRAPAAVVAAIPTVNAAISVLAIGTITSGWRAIRRGNVRTHRALMLVSLVLFVAFLGLYLYRIALEGPAPFPGAESVYTFVYLPVLAVHITLAIVCVPLLYYVLLLALTRPVSEIPATNHRRVGRVAASLWLVSFALGLVVYAMLYIVY
;
A
#
# COMPACT_ATOMS: atom_id res chain seq x y z
N MET A 1 -5.03 23.90 16.10
CA MET A 1 -4.09 22.78 15.80
C MET A 1 -3.74 22.69 14.31
N GLU A 2 -4.66 22.94 13.36
CA GLU A 2 -4.43 22.80 11.91
C GLU A 2 -3.24 23.61 11.35
N LEU A 3 -3.01 24.84 11.83
CA LEU A 3 -1.88 25.69 11.42
C LEU A 3 -0.51 25.09 11.73
N ARG A 4 -0.37 24.31 12.83
CA ARG A 4 0.91 23.67 13.19
C ARG A 4 1.26 22.52 12.25
N ALA A 5 0.30 21.68 11.86
CA ALA A 5 0.56 20.55 10.96
C ALA A 5 0.91 21.02 9.52
N ARG A 6 0.25 22.07 9.03
CA ARG A 6 0.49 22.65 7.70
C ARG A 6 1.94 23.09 7.46
N ASN A 7 2.61 23.62 8.48
CA ASN A 7 3.99 24.10 8.40
C ASN A 7 5.05 22.99 8.53
N HIS A 8 4.65 21.79 8.97
CA HIS A 8 5.57 20.68 9.26
C HIS A 8 5.30 19.45 8.39
N VAL A 9 4.64 19.60 7.24
CA VAL A 9 4.28 18.47 6.36
C VAL A 9 5.48 17.56 6.02
N PRO A 10 6.68 18.05 5.66
CA PRO A 10 7.83 17.17 5.42
C PRO A 10 8.28 16.39 6.66
N ALA A 11 8.33 17.04 7.82
CA ALA A 11 8.73 16.40 9.07
C ALA A 11 7.71 15.33 9.51
N LEU A 12 6.41 15.65 9.45
CA LEU A 12 5.33 14.69 9.73
C LEU A 12 5.35 13.52 8.76
N THR A 13 5.63 13.77 7.47
CA THR A 13 5.81 12.71 6.47
C THR A 13 6.93 11.76 6.88
N GLY A 14 8.09 12.30 7.26
CA GLY A 14 9.24 11.51 7.69
C GLY A 14 8.94 10.66 8.92
N VAL A 15 8.36 11.26 9.97
CA VAL A 15 8.00 10.56 11.21
C VAL A 15 6.98 9.45 10.96
N LEU A 16 5.87 9.76 10.27
CA LEU A 16 4.83 8.77 9.98
C LEU A 16 5.35 7.62 9.10
N THR A 17 6.22 7.93 8.15
CA THR A 17 6.89 6.92 7.32
C THR A 17 7.77 6.02 8.16
N ALA A 18 8.63 6.60 9.00
CA ALA A 18 9.54 5.83 9.86
C ALA A 18 8.77 4.90 10.80
N ILE A 19 7.71 5.40 11.45
CA ILE A 19 6.83 4.60 12.32
C ILE A 19 6.17 3.48 11.52
N SER A 20 5.59 3.78 10.36
CA SER A 20 4.89 2.78 9.54
C SER A 20 5.83 1.68 9.06
N LEU A 21 7.02 2.05 8.57
CA LEU A 21 8.02 1.08 8.12
C LEU A 21 8.57 0.27 9.29
N ALA A 22 8.83 0.88 10.45
CA ALA A 22 9.24 0.16 11.65
C ALA A 22 8.20 -0.89 12.09
N LEU A 23 6.90 -0.55 12.02
CA LEU A 23 5.83 -1.51 12.30
C LEU A 23 5.78 -2.64 11.28
N VAL A 24 5.88 -2.33 9.98
CA VAL A 24 5.89 -3.33 8.90
C VAL A 24 7.08 -4.28 9.06
N PHE A 25 8.30 -3.75 9.18
CA PHE A 25 9.50 -4.57 9.33
C PHE A 25 9.52 -5.31 10.66
N GLY A 26 9.03 -4.72 11.75
CA GLY A 26 8.89 -5.41 13.03
C GLY A 26 7.99 -6.64 12.93
N ALA A 27 6.83 -6.52 12.28
CA ALA A 27 5.94 -7.65 12.05
C ALA A 27 6.56 -8.70 11.12
N VAL A 28 7.19 -8.28 10.02
CA VAL A 28 7.82 -9.21 9.05
C VAL A 28 9.04 -9.94 9.64
N LEU A 29 9.82 -9.28 10.49
CA LEU A 29 10.99 -9.86 11.16
C LEU A 29 10.65 -10.68 12.42
N GLY A 30 9.36 -10.89 12.71
CA GLY A 30 8.94 -11.71 13.84
C GLY A 30 9.14 -11.05 15.21
N ALA A 31 9.23 -9.71 15.27
CA ALA A 31 9.31 -8.99 16.54
C ALA A 31 7.99 -9.02 17.34
N VAL A 32 6.90 -9.51 16.73
CA VAL A 32 5.61 -9.75 17.38
C VAL A 32 5.65 -11.12 18.04
N PRO A 33 5.61 -11.22 19.38
CA PRO A 33 5.69 -12.51 20.06
C PRO A 33 4.53 -13.43 19.72
N GLU A 34 4.81 -14.73 19.61
CA GLU A 34 3.79 -15.75 19.38
C GLU A 34 2.73 -15.71 20.49
N GLY A 35 1.45 -15.76 20.11
CA GLY A 35 0.32 -15.73 21.05
C GLY A 35 -0.20 -14.35 21.43
N THR A 36 0.41 -13.26 20.95
CA THR A 36 -0.11 -11.89 21.16
C THR A 36 -1.35 -11.58 20.32
N LEU A 37 -1.46 -12.19 19.13
CA LEU A 37 -2.58 -11.98 18.22
C LEU A 37 -3.62 -13.10 18.37
N PRO A 38 -4.93 -12.77 18.40
CA PRO A 38 -5.97 -13.77 18.38
C PRO A 38 -5.91 -14.55 17.07
N ARG A 39 -5.89 -15.88 17.14
CA ARG A 39 -5.88 -16.75 15.96
C ARG A 39 -7.30 -16.89 15.40
N ALA A 40 -7.50 -16.40 14.19
CA ALA A 40 -8.70 -16.67 13.41
C ALA A 40 -8.72 -18.14 12.93
N PRO A 41 -9.90 -18.67 12.53
CA PRO A 41 -9.98 -20.00 11.93
C PRO A 41 -9.03 -20.14 10.74
N ALA A 42 -8.41 -21.31 10.57
CA ALA A 42 -7.43 -21.56 9.51
C ALA A 42 -7.95 -21.21 8.10
N ALA A 43 -9.23 -21.50 7.83
CA ALA A 43 -9.87 -21.14 6.55
C ALA A 43 -9.89 -19.63 6.30
N VAL A 44 -10.05 -18.80 7.35
CA VAL A 44 -10.02 -17.34 7.24
C VAL A 44 -8.61 -16.87 6.92
N VAL A 45 -7.60 -17.38 7.64
CA VAL A 45 -6.20 -17.02 7.43
C VAL A 45 -5.73 -17.42 6.02
N ALA A 46 -6.12 -18.62 5.56
CA ALA A 46 -5.83 -19.10 4.22
C ALA A 46 -6.50 -18.29 3.11
N ALA A 47 -7.64 -17.63 3.38
CA ALA A 47 -8.34 -16.79 2.41
C ALA A 47 -7.73 -15.38 2.27
N ILE A 48 -6.94 -14.93 3.25
CA ILE A 48 -6.35 -13.58 3.28
C ILE A 48 -5.61 -13.22 1.99
N PRO A 49 -4.75 -14.07 1.40
CA PRO A 49 -4.01 -13.72 0.19
C PRO A 49 -4.94 -13.40 -0.99
N THR A 50 -6.00 -14.20 -1.15
CA THR A 50 -7.02 -13.99 -2.19
C THR A 50 -7.82 -12.72 -1.95
N VAL A 51 -8.20 -12.45 -0.69
CA VAL A 51 -8.87 -11.19 -0.31
C VAL A 51 -7.96 -9.99 -0.61
N ASN A 52 -6.68 -10.07 -0.28
CA ASN A 52 -5.69 -9.02 -0.57
C ASN A 52 -5.49 -8.81 -2.08
N ALA A 53 -5.53 -9.87 -2.88
CA ALA A 53 -5.53 -9.76 -4.33
C ALA A 53 -6.78 -9.03 -4.83
N ALA A 54 -7.97 -9.37 -4.32
CA ALA A 54 -9.21 -8.67 -4.67
C ALA A 54 -9.17 -7.17 -4.28
N ILE A 55 -8.68 -6.86 -3.07
CA ILE A 55 -8.46 -5.48 -2.61
C ILE A 55 -7.52 -4.73 -3.55
N SER A 56 -6.44 -5.38 -4.01
CA SER A 56 -5.48 -4.78 -4.95
C SER A 56 -6.12 -4.43 -6.29
N VAL A 57 -6.96 -5.31 -6.84
CA VAL A 57 -7.74 -5.04 -8.06
C VAL A 57 -8.68 -3.84 -7.85
N LEU A 58 -9.40 -3.80 -6.73
CA LEU A 58 -10.27 -2.67 -6.39
C LEU A 58 -9.47 -1.37 -6.26
N ALA A 59 -8.30 -1.41 -5.60
CA ALA A 59 -7.42 -0.26 -5.43
C ALA A 59 -6.92 0.27 -6.78
N ILE A 60 -6.52 -0.61 -7.70
CA ILE A 60 -6.16 -0.23 -9.08
C ILE A 60 -7.34 0.51 -9.75
N GLY A 61 -8.56 -0.04 -9.63
CA GLY A 61 -9.78 0.54 -10.16
C GLY A 61 -10.08 1.93 -9.59
N THR A 62 -10.00 2.11 -8.26
CA THR A 62 -10.30 3.38 -7.59
C THR A 62 -9.24 4.43 -7.88
N ILE A 63 -7.95 4.08 -7.90
CA ILE A 63 -6.85 5.00 -8.23
C ILE A 63 -6.96 5.47 -9.68
N THR A 64 -7.17 4.55 -10.61
CA THR A 64 -7.29 4.88 -12.04
C THR A 64 -8.51 5.77 -12.29
N SER A 65 -9.64 5.48 -11.63
CA SER A 65 -10.85 6.29 -11.72
C SER A 65 -10.68 7.66 -11.07
N GLY A 66 -9.99 7.74 -9.92
CA GLY A 66 -9.67 8.99 -9.25
C GLY A 66 -8.74 9.87 -10.07
N TRP A 67 -7.80 9.28 -10.81
CA TRP A 67 -6.94 9.98 -11.75
C TRP A 67 -7.72 10.52 -12.95
N ARG A 68 -8.66 9.75 -13.51
CA ARG A 68 -9.55 10.24 -14.57
C ARG A 68 -10.44 11.38 -14.08
N ALA A 69 -10.97 11.29 -12.86
CA ALA A 69 -11.80 12.34 -12.27
C ALA A 69 -11.04 13.67 -12.12
N ILE A 70 -9.81 13.65 -11.61
CA ILE A 70 -9.04 14.89 -11.45
C ILE A 70 -8.61 15.50 -12.80
N ARG A 71 -8.35 14.66 -13.83
CA ARG A 71 -8.11 15.16 -15.19
C ARG A 71 -9.31 15.88 -15.80
N ARG A 72 -10.53 15.54 -15.37
CA ARG A 72 -11.78 16.22 -15.75
C ARG A 72 -12.14 17.39 -14.82
N GLY A 73 -11.24 17.77 -13.91
CA GLY A 73 -11.50 18.83 -12.92
C GLY A 73 -12.45 18.44 -11.79
N ASN A 74 -12.90 17.17 -11.71
CA ASN A 74 -13.84 16.71 -10.69
C ASN A 74 -13.10 16.37 -9.39
N VAL A 75 -12.77 17.40 -8.61
CA VAL A 75 -12.02 17.29 -7.35
C VAL A 75 -12.78 16.49 -6.30
N ARG A 76 -14.12 16.64 -6.21
CA ARG A 76 -14.94 15.91 -5.23
C ARG A 76 -14.84 14.40 -5.43
N THR A 77 -14.98 13.94 -6.67
CA THR A 77 -14.91 12.50 -7.00
C THR A 77 -13.49 11.98 -6.83
N HIS A 78 -12.48 12.75 -7.24
CA HIS A 78 -11.08 12.41 -6.99
C HIS A 78 -10.82 12.19 -5.49
N ARG A 79 -11.22 13.13 -4.63
CA ARG A 79 -11.04 13.05 -3.18
C ARG A 79 -11.73 11.81 -2.60
N ALA A 80 -12.98 11.54 -2.98
CA ALA A 80 -13.71 10.37 -2.50
C ALA A 80 -12.99 9.06 -2.89
N LEU A 81 -12.55 8.93 -4.14
CA LEU A 81 -11.86 7.73 -4.62
C LEU A 81 -10.46 7.56 -3.99
N MET A 82 -9.73 8.64 -3.71
CA MET A 82 -8.45 8.56 -3.00
C MET A 82 -8.65 8.12 -1.53
N LEU A 83 -9.73 8.56 -0.88
CA LEU A 83 -10.07 8.09 0.48
C LEU A 83 -10.45 6.61 0.48
N VAL A 84 -11.25 6.14 -0.48
CA VAL A 84 -11.53 4.70 -0.65
C VAL A 84 -10.23 3.93 -0.88
N SER A 85 -9.33 4.43 -1.72
CA SER A 85 -8.03 3.79 -1.98
C SER A 85 -7.16 3.70 -0.72
N LEU A 86 -7.19 4.73 0.13
CA LEU A 86 -6.50 4.72 1.43
C LEU A 86 -7.06 3.65 2.36
N VAL A 87 -8.40 3.54 2.46
CA VAL A 87 -9.05 2.50 3.28
C VAL A 87 -8.71 1.10 2.77
N LEU A 88 -8.77 0.89 1.46
CA LEU A 88 -8.39 -0.39 0.83
C LEU A 88 -6.95 -0.75 1.15
N PHE A 89 -6.02 0.20 1.09
CA PHE A 89 -4.61 -0.04 1.44
C PHE A 89 -4.41 -0.37 2.91
N VAL A 90 -5.06 0.35 3.82
CA VAL A 90 -4.98 0.04 5.26
C VAL A 90 -5.53 -1.36 5.55
N ALA A 91 -6.64 -1.74 4.91
CA ALA A 91 -7.20 -3.09 5.01
C ALA A 91 -6.22 -4.15 4.46
N PHE A 92 -5.67 -3.92 3.26
CA PHE A 92 -4.66 -4.80 2.66
C PHE A 92 -3.47 -5.03 3.60
N LEU A 93 -2.92 -3.93 4.12
CA LEU A 93 -1.73 -3.96 4.98
C LEU A 93 -2.04 -4.66 6.30
N GLY A 94 -3.17 -4.35 6.94
CA GLY A 94 -3.59 -5.00 8.17
C GLY A 94 -3.75 -6.51 8.00
N LEU A 95 -4.43 -6.95 6.94
CA LEU A 95 -4.60 -8.37 6.62
C LEU A 95 -3.26 -9.05 6.30
N TYR A 96 -2.39 -8.39 5.53
CA TYR A 96 -1.06 -8.90 5.18
C TYR A 96 -0.20 -9.11 6.44
N LEU A 97 -0.09 -8.08 7.28
CA LEU A 97 0.72 -8.15 8.50
C LEU A 97 0.16 -9.15 9.51
N TYR A 98 -1.17 -9.24 9.62
CA TYR A 98 -1.82 -10.24 10.46
C TYR A 98 -1.47 -11.66 10.02
N ARG A 99 -1.57 -11.97 8.73
CA ARG A 99 -1.19 -13.29 8.21
C ARG A 99 0.30 -13.57 8.40
N ILE A 100 1.16 -12.63 8.02
CA ILE A 100 2.62 -12.78 8.15
C ILE A 100 3.04 -13.02 9.59
N ALA A 101 2.43 -12.32 10.55
CA ALA A 101 2.71 -12.54 11.97
C ALA A 101 2.24 -13.92 12.50
N LEU A 102 1.30 -14.58 11.81
CA LEU A 102 0.79 -15.89 12.21
C LEU A 102 1.46 -17.07 11.50
N GLU A 103 1.73 -16.95 10.20
CA GLU A 103 2.19 -18.05 9.34
C GLU A 103 3.59 -17.81 8.75
N GLY A 104 4.12 -16.59 8.85
CA GLY A 104 5.32 -16.19 8.13
C GLY A 104 5.11 -16.04 6.62
N PRO A 105 6.20 -15.81 5.86
CA PRO A 105 6.15 -15.74 4.40
C PRO A 105 5.75 -17.08 3.78
N ALA A 106 4.89 -17.04 2.76
CA ALA A 106 4.51 -18.25 2.02
C ALA A 106 5.71 -18.79 1.22
N PRO A 107 5.98 -20.11 1.26
CA PRO A 107 6.97 -20.72 0.40
C PRO A 107 6.50 -20.69 -1.06
N PHE A 108 7.45 -20.58 -1.99
CA PHE A 108 7.16 -20.66 -3.42
C PHE A 108 7.06 -22.13 -3.85
N PRO A 109 5.94 -22.58 -4.47
CA PRO A 109 5.72 -24.00 -4.76
C PRO A 109 6.34 -24.50 -6.07
N GLY A 110 6.80 -23.59 -6.95
CA GLY A 110 7.35 -23.93 -8.26
C GLY A 110 8.85 -24.30 -8.27
N ALA A 111 9.38 -24.51 -9.48
CA ALA A 111 10.80 -24.87 -9.68
C ALA A 111 11.77 -23.79 -9.17
N GLU A 112 12.92 -24.21 -8.65
CA GLU A 112 13.96 -23.34 -8.08
C GLU A 112 14.48 -22.28 -9.07
N SER A 113 14.54 -22.62 -10.37
CA SER A 113 14.91 -21.69 -11.43
C SER A 113 13.93 -20.52 -11.55
N VAL A 114 12.62 -20.80 -11.47
CA VAL A 114 11.58 -19.77 -11.52
C VAL A 114 11.59 -18.94 -10.24
N TYR A 115 11.77 -19.60 -9.09
CA TYR A 115 11.90 -18.93 -7.80
C TYR A 115 13.01 -17.87 -7.83
N THR A 116 14.20 -18.28 -8.28
CA THR A 116 15.41 -17.46 -8.22
C THR A 116 15.42 -16.35 -9.27
N PHE A 117 15.09 -16.67 -10.52
CA PHE A 117 15.26 -15.75 -11.64
C PHE A 117 14.02 -14.92 -11.97
N VAL A 118 12.84 -15.29 -11.46
CA VAL A 118 11.58 -14.59 -11.76
C VAL A 118 10.90 -14.10 -10.49
N TYR A 119 10.56 -15.02 -9.57
CA TYR A 119 9.78 -14.68 -8.39
C TYR A 119 10.51 -13.69 -7.48
N LEU A 120 11.76 -13.97 -7.10
CA LEU A 120 12.53 -13.11 -6.21
C LEU A 120 12.77 -11.70 -6.78
N PRO A 121 13.18 -11.51 -8.05
CA PRO A 121 13.28 -10.18 -8.65
C PRO A 121 11.95 -9.42 -8.67
N VAL A 122 10.85 -10.08 -9.06
CA VAL A 122 9.51 -9.46 -9.08
C VAL A 122 9.09 -9.03 -7.68
N LEU A 123 9.28 -9.91 -6.70
CA LEU A 123 8.97 -9.65 -5.29
C LEU A 123 9.83 -8.50 -4.74
N ALA A 124 11.13 -8.48 -5.04
CA ALA A 124 12.04 -7.42 -4.61
C ALA A 124 11.64 -6.06 -5.18
N VAL A 125 11.27 -5.99 -6.46
CA VAL A 125 10.77 -4.75 -7.08
C VAL A 125 9.45 -4.33 -6.44
N HIS A 126 8.51 -5.27 -6.26
CA HIS A 126 7.23 -4.99 -5.61
C HIS A 126 7.40 -4.37 -4.21
N ILE A 127 8.22 -5.01 -3.36
CA ILE A 127 8.49 -4.55 -1.99
C ILE A 127 9.21 -3.19 -2.01
N THR A 128 10.21 -3.01 -2.87
CA THR A 128 10.93 -1.74 -2.99
C THR A 128 9.99 -0.61 -3.37
N LEU A 129 9.11 -0.84 -4.35
CA LEU A 129 8.09 0.12 -4.74
C LEU A 129 7.13 0.40 -3.59
N ALA A 130 6.67 -0.62 -2.86
CA ALA A 130 5.80 -0.44 -1.70
C ALA A 130 6.45 0.47 -0.64
N ILE A 131 7.73 0.27 -0.32
CA ILE A 131 8.49 1.09 0.63
C ILE A 131 8.60 2.54 0.17
N VAL A 132 9.04 2.77 -1.08
CA VAL A 132 9.20 4.12 -1.66
C VAL A 132 7.88 4.87 -1.71
N CYS A 133 6.79 4.14 -1.87
CA CYS A 133 5.45 4.69 -1.99
C CYS A 133 4.88 5.24 -0.67
N VAL A 134 5.27 4.72 0.49
CA VAL A 134 4.78 5.16 1.81
C VAL A 134 5.02 6.66 2.08
N PRO A 135 6.25 7.20 1.96
CA PRO A 135 6.48 8.63 2.19
C PRO A 135 5.75 9.51 1.17
N LEU A 136 5.64 9.06 -0.09
CA LEU A 136 4.93 9.81 -1.11
C LEU A 136 3.44 9.91 -0.78
N LEU A 137 2.82 8.81 -0.31
CA LEU A 137 1.43 8.78 0.16
C LEU A 137 1.22 9.77 1.31
N TYR A 138 2.05 9.70 2.35
CA TYR A 138 1.91 10.59 3.51
C TYR A 138 2.06 12.06 3.10
N TYR A 139 3.03 12.38 2.24
CA TYR A 139 3.23 13.75 1.77
C TYR A 139 1.98 14.30 1.06
N VAL A 140 1.43 13.55 0.09
CA VAL A 140 0.27 14.03 -0.67
C VAL A 140 -1.00 14.07 0.18
N LEU A 141 -1.17 13.10 1.09
CA LEU A 141 -2.30 13.05 2.02
C LEU A 141 -2.25 14.22 3.00
N LEU A 142 -1.09 14.48 3.61
CA LEU A 142 -0.90 15.60 4.54
C LEU A 142 -1.11 16.95 3.83
N LEU A 143 -0.63 17.12 2.60
CA LEU A 143 -0.94 18.31 1.81
C LEU A 143 -2.45 18.47 1.57
N ALA A 144 -3.17 17.38 1.31
CA ALA A 144 -4.61 17.41 1.05
C ALA A 144 -5.45 17.64 2.31
N LEU A 145 -4.97 17.20 3.48
CA LEU A 145 -5.67 17.36 4.76
C LEU A 145 -5.34 18.66 5.49
N THR A 146 -4.14 19.22 5.29
CA THR A 146 -3.68 20.41 6.05
C THR A 146 -3.87 21.73 5.30
N ARG A 147 -4.32 21.69 4.04
CA ARG A 147 -4.50 22.88 3.21
C ARG A 147 -5.89 22.93 2.61
N PRO A 148 -6.46 24.13 2.45
CA PRO A 148 -7.71 24.29 1.74
C PRO A 148 -7.53 23.86 0.28
N VAL A 149 -8.60 23.30 -0.29
CA VAL A 149 -8.60 22.74 -1.65
C VAL A 149 -8.15 23.75 -2.71
N SER A 150 -8.47 25.04 -2.50
CA SER A 150 -8.07 26.16 -3.37
C SER A 150 -6.56 26.38 -3.43
N GLU A 151 -5.82 26.04 -2.38
CA GLU A 151 -4.36 26.22 -2.30
C GLU A 151 -3.58 24.98 -2.81
N ILE A 152 -4.21 23.80 -2.87
CA ILE A 152 -3.56 22.56 -3.31
C ILE A 152 -2.85 22.70 -4.68
N PRO A 153 -3.44 23.35 -5.71
CA PRO A 153 -2.79 23.56 -7.00
C PRO A 153 -1.43 24.28 -6.93
N ALA A 154 -1.23 25.15 -5.93
CA ALA A 154 0.01 25.90 -5.72
C ALA A 154 1.08 25.07 -4.98
N THR A 155 0.76 23.84 -4.58
CA THR A 155 1.69 22.94 -3.89
C THR A 155 2.23 21.85 -4.82
N ASN A 156 3.21 21.09 -4.34
CA ASN A 156 3.74 19.93 -5.04
C ASN A 156 2.77 18.73 -5.11
N HIS A 157 1.56 18.82 -4.55
CA HIS A 157 0.59 17.71 -4.52
C HIS A 157 0.33 17.12 -5.92
N ARG A 158 0.17 17.95 -6.96
CA ARG A 158 -0.08 17.47 -8.33
C ARG A 158 1.08 16.69 -8.93
N ARG A 159 2.32 17.12 -8.65
CA ARG A 159 3.54 16.47 -9.16
C ARG A 159 3.79 15.17 -8.42
N VAL A 160 3.80 15.22 -7.09
CA VAL A 160 4.05 14.04 -6.25
C VAL A 160 2.92 13.03 -6.36
N GLY A 161 1.66 13.48 -6.40
CA GLY A 161 0.49 12.61 -6.53
C GLY A 161 0.48 11.82 -7.85
N ARG A 162 1.01 12.39 -8.94
CA ARG A 162 1.16 11.66 -10.21
C ARG A 162 2.20 10.55 -10.11
N VAL A 163 3.36 10.85 -9.52
CA VAL A 163 4.42 9.86 -9.30
C VAL A 163 3.92 8.76 -8.36
N ALA A 164 3.33 9.15 -7.22
CA ALA A 164 2.77 8.22 -6.24
C ALA A 164 1.73 7.29 -6.87
N ALA A 165 0.77 7.84 -7.65
CA ALA A 165 -0.24 7.03 -8.32
C ALA A 165 0.36 6.02 -9.29
N SER A 166 1.33 6.43 -10.11
CA SER A 166 2.00 5.51 -11.05
C SER A 166 2.75 4.39 -10.31
N LEU A 167 3.54 4.72 -9.29
CA LEU A 167 4.30 3.73 -8.55
C LEU A 167 3.39 2.76 -7.78
N TRP A 168 2.30 3.26 -7.21
CA TRP A 168 1.27 2.43 -6.55
C TRP A 168 0.59 1.47 -7.52
N LEU A 169 0.19 1.94 -8.69
CA LEU A 169 -0.45 1.09 -9.70
C LEU A 169 0.48 -0.04 -10.14
N VAL A 170 1.76 0.27 -10.38
CA VAL A 170 2.78 -0.74 -10.72
C VAL A 170 2.98 -1.70 -9.55
N SER A 171 3.10 -1.20 -8.32
CA SER A 171 3.28 -2.04 -7.13
C SER A 171 2.10 -3.00 -6.94
N PHE A 172 0.85 -2.53 -7.00
CA PHE A 172 -0.33 -3.41 -6.92
C PHE A 172 -0.39 -4.44 -8.04
N ALA A 173 -0.06 -4.05 -9.28
CA ALA A 173 -0.02 -4.99 -10.39
C ALA A 173 1.03 -6.09 -10.16
N LEU A 174 2.23 -5.74 -9.70
CA LEU A 174 3.25 -6.73 -9.33
C LEU A 174 2.82 -7.60 -8.14
N GLY A 175 2.09 -7.04 -7.17
CA GLY A 175 1.50 -7.81 -6.07
C GLY A 175 0.50 -8.86 -6.56
N LEU A 176 -0.29 -8.55 -7.59
CA LEU A 176 -1.17 -9.53 -8.25
C LEU A 176 -0.38 -10.60 -9.01
N VAL A 177 0.76 -10.25 -9.62
CA VAL A 177 1.67 -11.22 -10.25
C VAL A 177 2.24 -12.17 -9.19
N VAL A 178 2.75 -11.64 -8.08
CA VAL A 178 3.23 -12.45 -6.94
C VAL A 178 2.14 -13.39 -6.43
N TYR A 179 0.91 -12.89 -6.26
CA TYR A 179 -0.22 -13.70 -5.88
C TYR A 179 -0.52 -14.82 -6.91
N ALA A 180 -0.59 -14.48 -8.20
CA ALA A 180 -0.85 -15.49 -9.24
C ALA A 180 0.23 -16.57 -9.28
N MET A 181 1.50 -16.18 -9.12
CA MET A 181 2.62 -17.12 -9.05
C MET A 181 2.56 -18.06 -7.84
N LEU A 182 2.02 -17.61 -6.70
CA LEU A 182 1.96 -18.41 -5.48
C LEU A 182 0.71 -19.29 -5.35
N TYR A 183 -0.41 -18.90 -5.97
CA TYR A 183 -1.73 -19.49 -5.68
C TYR A 183 -2.53 -19.92 -6.92
N ILE A 184 -2.08 -19.59 -8.15
CA ILE A 184 -2.82 -19.88 -9.38
C ILE A 184 -1.96 -20.69 -10.37
N VAL A 185 -0.71 -20.28 -10.59
CA VAL A 185 0.14 -20.82 -11.65
C VAL A 185 0.95 -22.04 -11.19
N TYR A 186 1.44 -22.01 -9.95
CA TYR A 186 2.21 -23.07 -9.32
C TYR A 186 1.47 -23.54 -8.06
#